data_AF-A0AAV7IS34-F1
#
_entry.id   AF-A0AAV7IS34-F1
#
_cell.length_a   1.000
_cell.length_b   1.000
_cell.length_c   1.000
_cell.angle_alpha   90.00
_cell.angle_beta   90.00
_cell.angle_gamma   90.00
#
_symmetry.space_group_name_H-M   'P 1'
#
loop_
_entity.id
_entity.type
_entity.pdbx_description
1 polymer ?
#
loop_
_entity_poly.entity_id
_entity_poly.type
_entity_poly.pdbx_seq_one_letter_code
_entity_poly.pdbx_strand_id
1 'polypeptide(L)'
;MNINAAAQALRKAQILKDKVQQSKDLLNDNEAWITQQELQKIYQQVLILDLEYALDKKVEQELWNLGFKNYIAILQAQVKDRKNVHRAESQAMLSWCLEAASGFYQSLLQEICAAFNLDLAFRRKGDIYGLSSPWEAVQRVQKINKQSSRHRSSCFYVCQYCLVHLGDIARYRNENKQAELFYRHAVSLAPWSGQPYNQLALLEASKVDKLATVYYYARSVAVKHPFHVAASNLAKTLETLDEDVPSHRHFVKLNATEYTAFFP
;
A
#
# COMPACT_ATOMS: atom_id res chain seq x y z
N MET A 1 23.80 -2.35 19.57
CA MET A 1 24.69 -2.45 18.38
C MET A 1 23.98 -2.09 17.06
N ASN A 2 22.72 -2.50 16.80
CA ASN A 2 22.02 -2.20 15.53
C ASN A 2 21.69 -0.71 15.27
N ILE A 3 21.37 0.08 16.30
CA ILE A 3 20.97 1.50 16.12
C ILE A 3 22.05 2.30 15.39
N ASN A 4 23.33 2.07 15.69
CA ASN A 4 24.43 2.77 15.02
C ASN A 4 24.53 2.44 13.53
N ALA A 5 24.27 1.18 13.13
CA ALA A 5 24.31 0.78 11.73
C ALA A 5 23.12 1.36 10.95
N ALA A 6 21.91 1.29 11.50
CA ALA A 6 20.71 1.86 10.90
C ALA A 6 20.79 3.40 10.77
N ALA A 7 21.29 4.08 11.80
CA ALA A 7 21.48 5.53 11.77
C ALA A 7 22.56 5.97 10.76
N GLN A 8 23.67 5.23 10.66
CA GLN A 8 24.71 5.49 9.65
C GLN A 8 24.19 5.28 8.23
N ALA A 9 23.43 4.21 8.00
CA ALA A 9 22.78 3.94 6.72
C ALA A 9 21.82 5.08 6.35
N LEU A 10 21.00 5.55 7.29
CA LEU A 10 20.06 6.64 7.04
C LEU A 10 20.77 7.99 6.75
N ARG A 11 21.93 8.26 7.36
CA ARG A 11 22.74 9.44 7.01
C ARG A 11 23.21 9.40 5.56
N LYS A 12 23.62 8.22 5.07
CA LYS A 12 23.96 8.04 3.64
C LYS A 12 22.73 8.24 2.76
N ALA A 13 21.57 7.71 3.17
CA ALA A 13 20.31 7.90 2.45
C ALA A 13 19.93 9.39 2.31
N GLN A 14 20.19 10.22 3.32
CA GLN A 14 19.88 11.65 3.24
C GLN A 14 20.65 12.36 2.12
N ILE A 15 21.93 12.02 1.92
CA ILE A 15 22.75 12.59 0.83
C ILE A 15 22.20 12.16 -0.54
N LEU A 16 21.84 10.88 -0.69
CA LEU A 16 21.26 10.35 -1.93
C LEU A 16 19.88 10.95 -2.20
N LYS A 17 19.07 11.15 -1.15
CA LYS A 17 17.76 11.79 -1.23
C LYS A 17 17.87 13.21 -1.78
N ASP A 18 18.80 14.01 -1.26
CA ASP A 18 18.99 15.39 -1.73
C ASP A 18 19.38 15.41 -3.22
N LYS A 19 20.23 14.48 -3.65
CA LYS A 19 20.59 14.31 -5.07
C LYS A 19 19.38 13.94 -5.95
N VAL A 20 18.57 12.95 -5.53
CA VAL A 20 17.36 12.52 -6.26
C VAL A 20 16.35 13.65 -6.36
N GLN A 21 16.19 14.47 -5.31
CA GLN A 21 15.25 15.60 -5.30
C GLN A 21 15.74 16.80 -6.12
N GLN A 22 17.06 16.97 -6.26
CA GLN A 22 17.64 18.01 -7.09
C GLN A 22 17.59 17.69 -8.59
N SER A 23 17.56 16.40 -8.95
CA SER A 23 17.43 16.00 -10.35
C SER A 23 16.05 16.38 -10.89
N LYS A 24 16.04 17.28 -11.88
CA LYS A 24 14.82 17.75 -12.54
C LYS A 24 14.27 16.73 -13.54
N ASP A 25 15.09 15.78 -13.97
CA ASP A 25 14.76 14.80 -15.00
C ASP A 25 15.25 13.39 -14.62
N LEU A 26 14.54 12.78 -13.68
CA LEU A 26 14.80 11.41 -13.22
C LEU A 26 14.72 10.35 -14.33
N LEU A 27 14.14 10.68 -15.48
CA LEU A 27 13.96 9.74 -16.59
C LEU A 27 15.19 9.68 -17.50
N ASN A 28 15.84 10.82 -17.72
CA ASN A 28 16.99 10.92 -18.64
C ASN A 28 18.34 11.03 -17.90
N ASP A 29 18.33 11.21 -16.58
CA ASP A 29 19.51 11.27 -15.73
C ASP A 29 19.86 9.87 -15.17
N ASN A 30 20.82 9.20 -15.83
CA ASN A 30 21.33 7.90 -15.40
C ASN A 30 21.90 7.93 -13.97
N GLU A 31 22.54 9.03 -13.55
CA GLU A 31 23.09 9.14 -12.19
C GLU A 31 21.96 9.21 -11.16
N ALA A 32 20.90 9.97 -11.44
CA ALA A 32 19.75 10.05 -10.57
C ALA A 32 19.00 8.72 -10.45
N TRP A 33 18.89 7.95 -11.53
CA TRP A 33 18.31 6.60 -11.51
C TRP A 33 19.14 5.62 -10.66
N ILE A 34 20.46 5.60 -10.82
CA ILE A 34 21.35 4.76 -9.99
C ILE A 34 21.24 5.17 -8.52
N THR A 35 21.25 6.48 -8.25
CA THR A 35 21.11 7.04 -6.90
C THR A 35 19.78 6.62 -6.26
N GLN A 36 18.69 6.61 -7.03
CA GLN A 36 17.37 6.16 -6.56
C GLN A 36 17.38 4.66 -6.21
N GLN A 37 17.99 3.82 -7.03
CA GLN A 37 18.11 2.38 -6.76
C GLN A 37 18.94 2.09 -5.49
N GLU A 38 20.02 2.84 -5.29
CA GLU A 38 20.81 2.77 -4.06
C GLU A 38 20.00 3.23 -2.84
N LEU A 39 19.22 4.30 -2.98
CA LEU A 39 18.35 4.79 -1.92
C LEU A 39 17.29 3.74 -1.50
N GLN A 40 16.67 3.06 -2.47
CA GLN A 40 15.73 1.96 -2.21
C GLN A 40 16.38 0.84 -1.38
N LYS A 41 17.58 0.41 -1.77
CA LYS A 41 18.35 -0.63 -1.06
C LYS A 41 18.69 -0.22 0.37
N ILE A 42 19.11 1.04 0.58
CA ILE A 42 19.43 1.52 1.92
C ILE A 42 18.17 1.57 2.79
N TYR A 43 17.06 2.09 2.28
CA TYR A 43 15.80 2.11 3.05
C TYR A 43 15.30 0.71 3.40
N GLN A 44 15.39 -0.25 2.48
CA GLN A 44 15.13 -1.67 2.76
C GLN A 44 16.02 -2.18 3.89
N GLN A 45 17.34 -1.94 3.83
CA GLN A 45 18.26 -2.35 4.90
C GLN A 45 17.90 -1.73 6.25
N VAL A 46 17.54 -0.45 6.30
CA VAL A 46 17.15 0.22 7.54
C VAL A 46 15.87 -0.39 8.13
N LEU A 47 14.87 -0.70 7.28
CA LEU A 47 13.62 -1.37 7.70
C LEU A 47 13.86 -2.76 8.30
N ILE A 48 14.84 -3.52 7.77
CA ILE A 48 15.18 -4.86 8.27
C ILE A 48 16.06 -4.80 9.52
N LEU A 49 17.01 -3.86 9.59
CA LEU A 49 17.96 -3.73 10.70
C LEU A 49 17.30 -3.21 11.97
N ASP A 50 16.44 -2.19 11.85
CA ASP A 50 15.77 -1.56 12.98
C ASP A 50 14.41 -0.97 12.56
N LEU A 51 13.38 -1.83 12.58
CA LEU A 51 12.04 -1.45 12.16
C LEU A 51 11.45 -0.28 12.98
N GLU A 52 11.63 -0.28 14.30
CA GLU A 52 11.06 0.79 15.15
C GLU A 52 11.69 2.15 14.79
N TYR A 53 13.02 2.18 14.64
CA TYR A 53 13.72 3.39 14.21
C TYR A 53 13.31 3.82 12.80
N ALA A 54 13.18 2.87 11.87
CA ALA A 54 12.76 3.13 10.51
C ALA A 54 11.36 3.78 10.45
N LEU A 55 10.41 3.26 11.23
CA LEU A 55 9.05 3.77 11.31
C LEU A 55 8.98 5.15 11.99
N ASP A 56 9.76 5.39 13.05
CA ASP A 56 9.88 6.72 13.68
C ASP A 56 10.36 7.78 12.66
N LYS A 57 11.28 7.39 11.77
CA LYS A 57 11.80 8.23 10.70
C LYS A 57 10.97 8.19 9.41
N LYS A 58 9.83 7.48 9.39
CA LYS A 58 8.93 7.36 8.23
C LYS A 58 9.63 6.84 6.97
N VAL A 59 10.62 5.96 7.14
CA VAL A 59 11.43 5.41 6.05
C VAL A 59 10.57 4.70 5.00
N GLU A 60 9.52 4.00 5.43
CA GLU A 60 8.59 3.29 4.54
C GLU A 60 7.78 4.24 3.64
N GLN A 61 7.48 5.44 4.14
CA GLN A 61 6.79 6.48 3.38
C GLN A 61 7.72 7.13 2.36
N GLU A 62 8.95 7.45 2.78
CA GLU A 62 9.95 8.00 1.85
C GLU A 62 10.34 7.02 0.76
N LEU A 63 10.51 5.74 1.12
CA LEU A 63 10.77 4.65 0.18
C LEU A 63 9.69 4.56 -0.90
N TRP A 64 8.42 4.62 -0.53
CA TRP A 64 7.35 4.62 -1.54
C TRP A 64 7.39 5.88 -2.41
N ASN A 65 7.45 7.06 -1.79
CA ASN A 65 7.31 8.32 -2.50
C ASN A 65 8.49 8.58 -3.44
N LEU A 66 9.72 8.52 -2.92
CA LEU A 66 10.95 8.82 -3.64
C LEU A 66 11.45 7.62 -4.45
N GLY A 67 11.24 6.40 -3.94
CA GLY A 67 11.69 5.19 -4.62
C GLY A 67 10.81 4.82 -5.82
N PHE A 68 9.50 5.07 -5.76
CA PHE A 68 8.57 4.54 -6.78
C PHE A 68 7.50 5.55 -7.23
N LYS A 69 6.68 6.05 -6.32
CA LYS A 69 5.45 6.80 -6.62
C LYS A 69 5.68 8.02 -7.52
N ASN A 70 6.70 8.83 -7.24
CA ASN A 70 6.98 10.03 -8.02
C ASN A 70 7.32 9.68 -9.47
N TYR A 71 8.16 8.66 -9.67
CA TYR A 71 8.56 8.20 -10.99
C TYR A 71 7.39 7.56 -11.75
N ILE A 72 6.59 6.73 -11.08
CA ILE A 72 5.35 6.15 -11.63
C ILE A 72 4.39 7.27 -12.07
N ALA A 73 4.21 8.32 -11.27
CA ALA A 73 3.30 9.41 -11.58
C ALA A 73 3.74 10.20 -12.82
N ILE A 74 5.04 10.48 -12.96
CA ILE A 74 5.61 11.13 -14.15
C ILE A 74 5.36 10.27 -15.40
N LEU A 75 5.68 8.98 -15.33
CA LEU A 75 5.47 8.05 -16.44
C LEU A 75 3.98 7.90 -16.81
N GLN A 76 3.09 7.80 -15.82
CA GLN A 76 1.64 7.78 -16.05
C GLN A 76 1.15 9.07 -16.74
N ALA A 77 1.69 10.24 -16.38
CA ALA A 77 1.35 11.49 -17.05
C ALA A 77 1.81 11.50 -18.52
N GLN A 78 3.05 11.07 -18.78
CA GLN A 78 3.60 10.94 -20.14
C GLN A 78 2.83 9.94 -21.01
N VAL A 79 2.37 8.84 -20.42
CA VAL A 79 1.53 7.84 -21.10
C VAL A 79 0.13 8.38 -21.38
N LYS A 80 -0.44 9.20 -20.49
CA LYS A 80 -1.78 9.78 -20.68
C LYS A 80 -1.76 10.87 -21.76
N ASP A 81 -0.67 11.62 -21.88
CA ASP A 81 -0.53 12.63 -22.92
C ASP A 81 -0.57 12.00 -24.33
N ARG A 82 -1.55 12.42 -25.13
CA ARG A 82 -1.74 11.95 -26.50
C ARG A 82 -0.79 12.63 -27.50
N LYS A 83 -0.19 13.76 -27.13
CA LYS A 83 0.74 14.52 -27.97
C LYS A 83 2.20 14.11 -27.76
N ASN A 84 2.48 13.28 -26.75
CA ASN A 84 3.82 12.80 -26.45
C ASN A 84 4.31 11.83 -27.55
N VAL A 85 5.38 12.22 -28.24
CA VAL A 85 6.02 11.41 -29.31
C VAL A 85 6.64 10.13 -28.72
N HIS A 86 7.11 10.18 -27.47
CA HIS A 86 7.75 9.06 -26.75
C HIS A 86 6.76 8.21 -25.95
N ARG A 87 5.45 8.30 -26.22
CA ARG A 87 4.41 7.61 -25.43
C ARG A 87 4.64 6.10 -25.32
N ALA A 88 5.05 5.44 -26.40
CA ALA A 88 5.30 3.99 -26.40
C ALA A 88 6.51 3.61 -25.51
N GLU A 89 7.56 4.42 -25.55
CA GLU A 89 8.74 4.26 -24.70
C GLU A 89 8.40 4.52 -23.23
N SER A 90 7.68 5.59 -22.92
CA SER A 90 7.16 5.87 -21.57
C SER A 90 6.28 4.72 -21.05
N GLN A 91 5.46 4.11 -21.91
CA GLN A 91 4.63 2.95 -21.55
C GLN A 91 5.48 1.72 -21.22
N ALA A 92 6.52 1.43 -22.01
CA ALA A 92 7.44 0.33 -21.73
C ALA A 92 8.20 0.56 -20.42
N MET A 93 8.68 1.79 -20.19
CA MET A 93 9.37 2.18 -18.96
C MET A 93 8.46 2.09 -17.74
N LEU A 94 7.19 2.49 -17.87
CA LEU A 94 6.17 2.33 -16.83
C LEU A 94 5.95 0.86 -16.49
N SER A 95 5.79 0.00 -17.50
CA SER A 95 5.60 -1.43 -17.28
C SER A 95 6.80 -2.05 -16.55
N TRP A 96 8.02 -1.71 -16.97
CA TRP A 96 9.24 -2.17 -16.31
C TRP A 96 9.32 -1.68 -14.86
N CYS A 97 9.06 -0.40 -14.61
CA CYS A 97 9.07 0.18 -13.27
C CYS A 97 8.05 -0.50 -12.34
N LEU A 98 6.84 -0.76 -12.82
CA LEU A 98 5.80 -1.44 -12.05
C LEU A 98 6.17 -2.90 -11.75
N GLU A 99 6.82 -3.61 -12.67
CA GLU A 99 7.35 -4.96 -12.42
C GLU A 99 8.46 -4.94 -11.36
N ALA A 100 9.43 -4.03 -11.50
CA ALA A 100 10.51 -3.85 -10.52
C ALA A 100 9.97 -3.49 -9.13
N ALA A 101 9.00 -2.58 -9.04
CA ALA A 101 8.34 -2.21 -7.79
C ALA A 101 7.60 -3.39 -7.16
N SER A 102 6.89 -4.18 -7.97
CA SER A 102 6.21 -5.40 -7.50
C SER A 102 7.21 -6.38 -6.89
N GLY A 103 8.29 -6.70 -7.61
CA GLY A 103 9.36 -7.58 -7.12
C GLY A 103 10.00 -7.07 -5.84
N PHE A 104 10.29 -5.76 -5.77
CA PHE A 104 10.87 -5.13 -4.58
C PHE A 104 9.97 -5.28 -3.35
N TYR A 105 8.69 -4.90 -3.44
CA TYR A 105 7.77 -4.99 -2.30
C TYR A 105 7.44 -6.43 -1.91
N GLN A 106 7.44 -7.38 -2.87
CA GLN A 106 7.32 -8.80 -2.56
C GLN A 106 8.54 -9.30 -1.77
N SER A 107 9.76 -8.96 -2.20
CA SER A 107 11.00 -9.31 -1.48
C SER A 107 11.02 -8.71 -0.09
N LEU A 108 10.72 -7.41 0.03
CA LEU A 108 10.65 -6.70 1.31
C LEU A 108 9.64 -7.36 2.26
N LEU A 109 8.44 -7.70 1.77
CA LEU A 109 7.44 -8.39 2.57
C LEU A 109 7.93 -9.77 3.04
N GLN A 110 8.60 -10.53 2.17
CA GLN A 110 9.18 -11.84 2.53
C GLN A 110 10.28 -11.70 3.57
N GLU A 111 11.19 -10.74 3.42
CA GLU A 111 12.29 -10.48 4.35
C GLU A 111 11.78 -10.04 5.72
N ILE A 112 10.80 -9.13 5.77
CA ILE A 112 10.14 -8.73 7.02
C ILE A 112 9.46 -9.95 7.67
N CYS A 113 8.68 -10.73 6.91
CA CYS A 113 8.03 -11.91 7.46
C CYS A 113 9.03 -12.95 7.98
N ALA A 114 10.17 -13.13 7.30
CA ALA A 114 11.23 -14.04 7.72
C ALA A 114 11.99 -13.52 8.96
N ALA A 115 12.33 -12.24 8.99
CA ALA A 115 13.03 -11.59 10.10
C ALA A 115 12.20 -11.60 11.39
N PHE A 116 10.88 -11.44 11.26
CA PHE A 116 9.95 -11.35 12.40
C PHE A 116 9.07 -12.59 12.59
N ASN A 117 9.35 -13.67 11.86
CA ASN A 117 8.64 -14.96 11.91
C ASN A 117 7.10 -14.82 11.91
N LEU A 118 6.59 -13.99 10.99
CA LEU A 118 5.16 -13.80 10.83
C LEU A 118 4.58 -14.95 10.00
N ASP A 119 3.60 -15.64 10.58
CA ASP A 119 2.81 -16.64 9.88
C ASP A 119 1.60 -15.95 9.24
N LEU A 120 1.80 -15.44 8.02
CA LEU A 120 0.72 -14.83 7.25
C LEU A 120 0.04 -15.91 6.42
N ALA A 121 -1.29 -15.97 6.45
CA ALA A 121 -2.08 -17.02 5.81
C ALA A 121 -1.83 -17.20 4.29
N PHE A 122 -1.29 -16.17 3.63
CA PHE A 122 -0.94 -16.19 2.20
C PHE A 122 0.52 -16.58 1.92
N ARG A 123 1.34 -16.83 2.95
CA ARG A 123 2.72 -17.30 2.83
C ARG A 123 2.74 -18.83 2.81
N ARG A 124 3.18 -19.42 1.70
CA ARG A 124 3.67 -20.81 1.73
C ARG A 124 5.02 -20.80 2.47
N LYS A 125 5.10 -21.44 3.64
CA LYS A 125 6.36 -21.57 4.39
C LYS A 125 7.38 -22.35 3.56
N GLY A 126 8.65 -21.92 3.62
CA GLY A 126 9.78 -22.71 3.12
C GLY A 126 9.90 -24.08 3.81
N ASP A 127 9.31 -24.22 5.00
CA ASP A 127 9.19 -25.48 5.74
C ASP A 127 8.41 -26.55 4.96
N ILE A 128 7.45 -26.14 4.12
CA ILE A 128 6.70 -27.06 3.23
C ILE A 128 7.62 -27.65 2.15
N TYR A 129 8.71 -26.95 1.82
CA TYR A 129 9.70 -27.34 0.84
C TYR A 129 11.00 -27.88 1.46
N GLY A 130 11.05 -28.11 2.78
CA GLY A 130 12.23 -28.63 3.48
C GLY A 130 13.44 -27.68 3.51
N LEU A 131 13.25 -26.39 3.22
CA LEU A 131 14.33 -25.39 3.09
C LEU A 131 14.76 -24.76 4.42
N SER A 132 14.26 -25.22 5.57
CA SER A 132 14.64 -24.70 6.88
C SER A 132 14.68 -25.80 7.94
N SER A 133 15.77 -25.84 8.69
CA SER A 133 15.95 -26.78 9.81
C SER A 133 14.99 -26.43 10.95
N PRO A 134 14.23 -27.40 11.50
CA PRO A 134 13.32 -27.19 12.63
C PRO A 134 14.02 -26.54 13.84
N TRP A 135 15.32 -26.80 14.03
CA TRP A 135 16.11 -26.25 15.12
C TRP A 135 16.41 -24.74 14.97
N GLU A 136 16.68 -24.29 13.74
CA GLU A 136 16.90 -22.86 13.47
C GLU A 136 15.61 -22.04 13.58
N ALA A 137 14.47 -22.64 13.18
CA ALA A 137 13.15 -22.03 13.37
C ALA A 137 12.84 -21.83 14.86
N VAL A 138 13.13 -22.83 15.71
CA VAL A 138 12.93 -22.77 17.16
C VAL A 138 13.79 -21.70 17.83
N GLN A 139 15.07 -21.56 17.45
CA GLN A 139 15.94 -20.51 18.00
C GLN A 139 15.52 -19.09 17.57
N ARG A 140 15.04 -18.92 16.32
CA ARG A 140 14.49 -17.63 15.84
C ARG A 140 13.19 -17.25 16.56
N VAL A 141 12.28 -18.22 16.75
CA VAL A 141 11.02 -18.06 17.50
C VAL A 141 11.27 -17.64 18.96
N GLN A 142 12.26 -18.24 19.63
CA GLN A 142 12.62 -17.88 21.02
C GLN A 142 13.18 -16.46 21.16
N LYS A 143 13.84 -15.94 20.12
CA LYS A 143 14.35 -14.55 20.11
C LYS A 143 13.22 -13.53 19.90
N ILE A 144 12.24 -13.87 19.05
CA ILE A 144 11.07 -13.02 18.75
C ILE A 144 10.03 -13.04 19.88
N ASN A 145 9.86 -14.17 20.58
CA ASN A 145 8.96 -14.25 21.74
C ASN A 145 9.45 -13.42 22.95
N LYS A 146 10.70 -12.92 22.93
CA LYS A 146 11.19 -11.92 23.90
C LYS A 146 10.92 -10.47 23.47
N GLN A 147 10.43 -10.24 22.26
CA GLN A 147 10.17 -8.90 21.71
C GLN A 147 8.76 -8.43 22.09
N SER A 148 8.65 -7.21 22.62
CA SER A 148 7.40 -6.67 23.19
C SER A 148 6.24 -6.57 22.19
N SER A 149 5.01 -6.45 22.70
CA SER A 149 3.78 -6.26 21.90
C SER A 149 3.90 -5.13 20.87
N ARG A 150 4.66 -4.07 21.18
CA ARG A 150 4.92 -2.93 20.27
C ARG A 150 5.57 -3.38 18.98
N HIS A 151 6.57 -4.26 19.07
CA HIS A 151 7.30 -4.73 17.90
C HIS A 151 6.41 -5.54 16.95
N ARG A 152 5.47 -6.31 17.51
CA ARG A 152 4.51 -7.08 16.72
C ARG A 152 3.53 -6.18 15.96
N SER A 153 3.04 -5.10 16.57
CA SER A 153 2.19 -4.12 15.89
C SER A 153 2.91 -3.41 14.75
N SER A 154 4.16 -3.01 14.94
CA SER A 154 5.01 -2.40 13.90
C SER A 154 5.21 -3.35 12.71
N CYS A 155 5.42 -4.63 12.98
CA CYS A 155 5.53 -5.67 11.95
C CYS A 155 4.24 -5.79 11.12
N PHE A 156 3.08 -5.88 11.77
CA PHE A 156 1.80 -5.94 11.05
C PHE A 156 1.53 -4.67 10.24
N TYR A 157 1.87 -3.51 10.78
CA TYR A 157 1.76 -2.24 10.07
C TYR A 157 2.58 -2.26 8.77
N VAL A 158 3.87 -2.58 8.84
CA VAL A 158 4.73 -2.54 7.64
C VAL A 158 4.36 -3.64 6.63
N CYS A 159 3.89 -4.80 7.08
CA CYS A 159 3.35 -5.83 6.18
C CYS A 159 2.07 -5.37 5.48
N GLN A 160 1.13 -4.76 6.22
CA GLN A 160 -0.07 -4.16 5.63
C GLN A 160 0.30 -3.08 4.62
N TYR A 161 1.27 -2.23 4.96
CA TYR A 161 1.78 -1.17 4.09
C TYR A 161 2.32 -1.73 2.77
N CYS A 162 3.14 -2.79 2.83
CA CYS A 162 3.64 -3.47 1.63
C CYS A 162 2.50 -4.04 0.78
N LEU A 163 1.51 -4.70 1.40
CA LEU A 163 0.36 -5.27 0.69
C LEU A 163 -0.50 -4.19 0.02
N VAL A 164 -0.73 -3.05 0.67
CA VAL A 164 -1.46 -1.93 0.06
C VAL A 164 -0.73 -1.45 -1.20
N HIS A 165 0.59 -1.30 -1.13
CA HIS A 165 1.36 -0.81 -2.28
C HIS A 165 1.50 -1.85 -3.39
N LEU A 166 1.58 -3.15 -3.06
CA LEU A 166 1.45 -4.23 -4.04
C LEU A 166 0.08 -4.19 -4.73
N GLY A 167 -0.99 -3.91 -3.98
CA GLY A 167 -2.31 -3.69 -4.55
C GLY A 167 -2.36 -2.47 -5.48
N ASP A 168 -1.74 -1.36 -5.09
CA ASP A 168 -1.66 -0.14 -5.92
C ASP A 168 -0.90 -0.40 -7.22
N ILE A 169 0.24 -1.11 -7.15
CA ILE A 169 1.04 -1.51 -8.31
C ILE A 169 0.22 -2.40 -9.25
N ALA A 170 -0.45 -3.43 -8.72
CA ALA A 170 -1.31 -4.31 -9.51
C ALA A 170 -2.46 -3.51 -10.18
N ARG A 171 -3.07 -2.56 -9.46
CA ARG A 171 -4.09 -1.67 -10.04
C ARG A 171 -3.52 -0.79 -11.16
N TYR A 172 -2.31 -0.25 -11.01
CA TYR A 172 -1.65 0.53 -12.07
C TYR A 172 -1.32 -0.30 -13.32
N ARG A 173 -1.19 -1.63 -13.16
CA ARG A 173 -1.06 -2.61 -14.25
C ARG A 173 -2.40 -3.06 -14.84
N ASN A 174 -3.52 -2.55 -14.31
CA ASN A 174 -4.89 -2.98 -14.61
C ASN A 174 -5.18 -4.45 -14.22
N GLU A 175 -4.45 -5.00 -13.27
CA GLU A 175 -4.63 -6.37 -12.75
C GLU A 175 -5.60 -6.37 -11.55
N ASN A 176 -6.85 -5.93 -11.77
CA ASN A 176 -7.81 -5.64 -10.70
C ASN A 176 -8.07 -6.80 -9.73
N LYS A 177 -8.10 -8.05 -10.23
CA LYS A 177 -8.26 -9.25 -9.37
C LYS A 177 -7.07 -9.42 -8.42
N GLN A 178 -5.86 -9.20 -8.91
CA GLN A 178 -4.64 -9.28 -8.12
C GLN A 178 -4.59 -8.14 -7.09
N ALA A 179 -4.96 -6.92 -7.49
CA ALA A 179 -5.08 -5.78 -6.59
C ALA A 179 -6.07 -6.05 -5.44
N GLU A 180 -7.26 -6.58 -5.76
CA GLU A 180 -8.28 -6.94 -4.78
C GLU A 180 -7.76 -7.97 -3.76
N LEU A 181 -7.03 -8.99 -4.21
CA LEU A 181 -6.42 -9.99 -3.33
C LEU A 181 -5.43 -9.34 -2.34
N PHE A 182 -4.54 -8.47 -2.83
CA PHE A 182 -3.59 -7.77 -1.97
C PHE A 182 -4.27 -6.87 -0.94
N TYR A 183 -5.29 -6.10 -1.34
CA TYR A 183 -6.04 -5.26 -0.39
C TYR A 183 -6.82 -6.09 0.62
N ARG A 184 -7.39 -7.23 0.23
CA ARG A 184 -8.06 -8.15 1.17
C ARG A 184 -7.08 -8.74 2.18
N HIS A 185 -5.89 -9.15 1.73
CA HIS A 185 -4.84 -9.59 2.64
C HIS A 185 -4.42 -8.46 3.59
N ALA A 186 -4.31 -7.23 3.10
CA ALA A 186 -4.04 -6.06 3.92
C ALA A 186 -5.11 -5.85 5.01
N VAL A 187 -6.39 -5.97 4.66
CA VAL A 187 -7.51 -5.93 5.62
C VAL A 187 -7.37 -7.04 6.67
N SER A 188 -7.08 -8.27 6.27
CA SER A 188 -6.93 -9.39 7.21
C SER A 188 -5.80 -9.21 8.22
N LEU A 189 -4.73 -8.48 7.87
CA LEU A 189 -3.61 -8.21 8.79
C LEU A 189 -3.96 -7.16 9.85
N ALA A 190 -4.63 -6.09 9.47
CA ALA A 190 -4.96 -4.98 10.35
C ALA A 190 -6.33 -4.37 9.97
N PRO A 191 -7.45 -5.01 10.37
CA PRO A 191 -8.80 -4.63 9.96
C PRO A 191 -9.25 -3.27 10.50
N TRP A 192 -8.48 -2.69 11.42
CA TRP A 192 -8.73 -1.40 12.05
C TRP A 192 -8.14 -0.20 11.26
N SER A 193 -7.39 -0.46 10.18
CA SER A 193 -6.84 0.56 9.28
C SER A 193 -7.82 0.85 8.14
N GLY A 194 -8.14 2.12 7.90
CA GLY A 194 -9.09 2.54 6.87
C GLY A 194 -8.54 2.40 5.45
N GLN A 195 -7.22 2.54 5.28
CA GLN A 195 -6.59 2.69 3.97
C GLN A 195 -6.91 1.52 3.00
N PRO A 196 -6.80 0.23 3.37
CA PRO A 196 -7.13 -0.86 2.46
C PRO A 196 -8.59 -0.84 1.98
N TYR A 197 -9.54 -0.42 2.84
CA TYR A 197 -10.94 -0.31 2.45
C TYR A 197 -11.16 0.82 1.43
N ASN A 198 -10.48 1.96 1.59
CA ASN A 198 -10.51 3.02 0.56
C ASN A 198 -10.03 2.49 -0.80
N GLN A 199 -8.98 1.66 -0.81
CA GLN A 199 -8.47 1.09 -2.06
C GLN A 199 -9.43 0.06 -2.68
N LEU A 200 -10.12 -0.73 -1.87
CA LEU A 200 -11.20 -1.62 -2.34
C LEU A 200 -12.37 -0.81 -2.92
N ALA A 201 -12.75 0.30 -2.30
CA ALA A 201 -13.79 1.18 -2.83
C ALA A 201 -13.42 1.73 -4.22
N LEU A 202 -12.16 2.11 -4.44
CA LEU A 202 -11.69 2.55 -5.76
C LEU A 202 -11.79 1.44 -6.83
N LEU A 203 -11.56 0.18 -6.45
CA LEU A 203 -11.75 -0.95 -7.36
C LEU A 203 -13.23 -1.17 -7.69
N GLU A 204 -14.11 -1.15 -6.68
CA GLU A 204 -15.56 -1.33 -6.89
C GLU A 204 -16.16 -0.18 -7.71
N ALA A 205 -15.68 1.05 -7.50
CA ALA A 205 -16.09 2.21 -8.27
C ALA A 205 -15.76 2.04 -9.76
N SER A 206 -14.61 1.43 -10.08
CA SER A 206 -14.22 1.11 -11.46
C SER A 206 -15.09 0.04 -12.12
N LYS A 207 -15.76 -0.81 -11.33
CA LYS A 207 -16.72 -1.83 -11.78
C LYS A 207 -18.16 -1.28 -11.86
N VAL A 208 -18.37 0.00 -11.51
CA VAL A 208 -19.70 0.64 -11.43
C VAL A 208 -20.60 0.01 -10.35
N ASP A 209 -20.03 -0.71 -9.38
CA ASP A 209 -20.78 -1.22 -8.22
C ASP A 209 -20.89 -0.13 -7.15
N LYS A 210 -21.97 0.65 -7.25
CA LYS A 210 -22.25 1.78 -6.36
C LYS A 210 -22.43 1.35 -4.90
N LEU A 211 -23.10 0.22 -4.65
CA LEU A 211 -23.36 -0.27 -3.29
C LEU A 211 -22.06 -0.71 -2.61
N ALA A 212 -21.26 -1.52 -3.29
CA ALA A 212 -19.98 -1.98 -2.76
C ALA A 212 -19.00 -0.81 -2.57
N THR A 213 -19.00 0.17 -3.49
CA THR A 213 -18.22 1.41 -3.36
C THR A 213 -18.56 2.17 -2.08
N VAL A 214 -19.84 2.47 -1.84
CA VAL A 214 -20.31 3.17 -0.64
C VAL A 214 -19.99 2.36 0.62
N TYR A 215 -20.23 1.05 0.61
CA TYR A 215 -19.89 0.17 1.71
C TYR A 215 -18.41 0.27 2.09
N TYR A 216 -17.50 0.16 1.13
CA TYR A 216 -16.07 0.20 1.41
C TYR A 216 -15.58 1.58 1.84
N TYR A 217 -16.10 2.68 1.28
CA TYR A 217 -15.78 4.01 1.79
C TYR A 217 -16.30 4.23 3.22
N ALA A 218 -17.53 3.80 3.52
CA ALA A 218 -18.08 3.87 4.88
C ALA A 218 -17.22 3.06 5.86
N ARG A 219 -16.80 1.84 5.48
CA ARG A 219 -15.86 1.02 6.27
C ARG A 219 -14.52 1.70 6.49
N SER A 220 -13.99 2.38 5.47
CA SER A 220 -12.73 3.13 5.57
C SER A 220 -12.77 4.28 6.60
N VAL A 221 -13.96 4.86 6.81
CA VAL A 221 -14.21 5.93 7.78
C VAL A 221 -14.53 5.36 9.17
N ALA A 222 -15.30 4.27 9.23
CA ALA A 222 -15.84 3.68 10.47
C ALA A 222 -14.92 2.61 11.11
N VAL A 223 -13.62 2.87 11.15
CA VAL A 223 -12.62 2.00 11.81
C VAL A 223 -11.80 2.80 12.83
N LYS A 224 -11.02 2.11 13.68
CA LYS A 224 -10.22 2.75 14.73
C LYS A 224 -9.20 3.76 14.19
N HIS A 225 -8.67 3.53 13.00
CA HIS A 225 -7.75 4.44 12.30
C HIS A 225 -8.35 4.81 10.93
N PRO A 226 -9.25 5.81 10.89
CA PRO A 226 -9.92 6.21 9.66
C PRO A 226 -8.94 6.71 8.61
N PHE A 227 -9.24 6.45 7.34
CA PHE A 227 -8.53 7.11 6.23
C PHE A 227 -9.27 8.37 5.83
N HIS A 228 -8.77 9.55 6.23
CA HIS A 228 -9.49 10.82 6.10
C HIS A 228 -9.96 11.15 4.68
N VAL A 229 -9.20 10.78 3.65
CA VAL A 229 -9.57 11.00 2.24
C VAL A 229 -10.85 10.24 1.85
N ALA A 230 -11.15 9.12 2.52
CA ALA A 230 -12.34 8.33 2.22
C ALA A 230 -13.64 9.07 2.59
N ALA A 231 -13.63 9.99 3.55
CA ALA A 231 -14.80 10.78 3.89
C ALA A 231 -15.20 11.71 2.74
N SER A 232 -14.23 12.39 2.13
CA SER A 232 -14.46 13.23 0.94
C SER A 232 -14.89 12.40 -0.27
N ASN A 233 -14.29 11.21 -0.47
CA ASN A 233 -14.69 10.30 -1.55
C ASN A 233 -16.12 9.76 -1.35
N LEU A 234 -16.51 9.46 -0.11
CA LEU A 234 -17.85 9.02 0.23
C LEU A 234 -18.87 10.12 -0.05
N ALA A 235 -18.62 11.34 0.44
CA ALA A 235 -19.50 12.49 0.20
C ALA A 235 -19.74 12.71 -1.30
N LYS A 236 -18.66 12.76 -2.09
CA LYS A 236 -18.74 12.90 -3.55
C LYS A 236 -19.53 11.76 -4.21
N THR A 237 -19.33 10.53 -3.75
CA THR A 237 -20.06 9.37 -4.28
C THR A 237 -21.55 9.50 -4.00
N LEU A 238 -21.95 9.94 -2.80
CA LEU A 238 -23.35 10.13 -2.43
C LEU A 238 -24.01 11.29 -3.20
N GLU A 239 -23.29 12.40 -3.41
CA GLU A 239 -23.77 13.52 -4.25
C GLU A 239 -24.10 13.05 -5.67
N THR A 240 -23.21 12.28 -6.31
CA THR A 240 -23.48 11.72 -7.64
C THR A 240 -24.67 10.76 -7.65
N LEU A 241 -24.91 10.03 -6.57
CA LEU A 241 -26.06 9.14 -6.46
C LEU A 241 -27.38 9.90 -6.30
N ASP A 242 -27.37 11.05 -5.63
CA ASP A 242 -28.56 11.89 -5.45
C ASP A 242 -29.00 12.52 -6.78
N GLU A 243 -28.05 12.94 -7.63
CA GLU A 243 -28.32 13.43 -8.99
C GLU A 243 -28.95 12.35 -9.90
N ASP A 244 -28.60 11.07 -9.71
CA ASP A 244 -29.15 9.94 -10.46
C ASP A 244 -30.57 9.55 -10.02
N VAL A 245 -31.07 10.05 -8.88
CA VAL A 245 -32.45 9.83 -8.45
C VAL A 245 -33.35 10.83 -9.17
N PRO A 246 -34.31 10.37 -10.01
CA PRO A 246 -35.27 11.28 -10.62
C PRO A 246 -35.98 12.08 -9.52
N SER A 247 -36.03 13.40 -9.67
CA SER A 247 -36.64 14.37 -8.74
C SER A 247 -38.15 14.18 -8.48
N HIS A 248 -38.70 13.01 -8.79
CA HIS A 248 -40.12 12.65 -8.71
C HIS A 248 -40.45 11.55 -7.72
N ARG A 249 -39.49 11.09 -6.89
CA ARG A 249 -39.86 10.45 -5.63
C ARG A 249 -39.93 11.51 -4.55
N HIS A 250 -41.07 12.20 -4.50
CA HIS A 250 -41.55 12.70 -3.22
C HIS A 250 -41.59 11.48 -2.28
N PHE A 251 -40.59 11.32 -1.43
CA PHE A 251 -40.76 10.52 -0.23
C PHE A 251 -41.84 11.26 0.55
N VAL A 252 -43.09 10.84 0.38
CA VAL A 252 -44.17 11.23 1.27
C VAL A 252 -43.63 10.92 2.66
N LYS A 253 -43.54 11.93 3.53
CA LYS A 253 -43.21 11.70 4.93
C LYS A 253 -44.26 10.73 5.46
N LEU A 254 -43.88 9.46 5.59
CA LEU A 254 -44.74 8.45 6.18
C LEU A 254 -45.04 8.90 7.60
N ASN A 255 -46.32 9.05 7.92
CA ASN A 255 -46.73 9.26 9.30
C ASN A 255 -46.49 7.97 10.10
N ALA A 256 -46.47 8.08 11.44
CA ALA A 256 -46.14 6.94 12.31
C ALA A 256 -47.04 5.72 12.04
N THR A 257 -48.32 5.96 11.72
CA THR A 257 -49.32 4.95 11.37
C THR A 257 -49.01 4.23 10.06
N GLU A 258 -48.62 4.95 9.01
CA GLU A 258 -48.25 4.36 7.72
C GLU A 258 -46.96 3.55 7.85
N TYR A 259 -45.99 4.00 8.65
CA TYR A 259 -44.75 3.28 8.89
C TYR A 259 -44.98 1.94 9.62
N THR A 260 -45.85 1.93 10.63
CA THR A 260 -46.17 0.70 11.36
C THR A 260 -46.92 -0.33 10.51
N ALA A 261 -47.64 0.08 9.47
CA ALA A 261 -48.37 -0.82 8.58
C ALA A 261 -47.47 -1.63 7.62
N PHE A 262 -46.19 -1.24 7.47
CA PHE A 262 -45.23 -1.95 6.61
C PHE A 262 -44.56 -3.16 7.28
N PHE A 263 -44.68 -3.31 8.60
CA PHE A 263 -44.11 -4.43 9.33
C PHE A 263 -45.26 -5.30 9.85
N PRO A 264 -45.51 -6.48 9.24
CA PRO A 264 -46.55 -7.41 9.69
C PRO A 264 -46.25 -8.03 11.06
#